data_AF-A0A5C5YJZ3-F1
#
_entry.id   AF-A0A5C5YJZ3-F1
#
_cell.length_a   1.000
_cell.length_b   1.000
_cell.length_c   1.000
_cell.angle_alpha   90.00
_cell.angle_beta   90.00
_cell.angle_gamma   90.00
#
_symmetry.space_group_name_H-M   'P 1'
#
loop_
_entity.id
_entity.type
_entity.pdbx_description
1 polymer ?
#
loop_
_entity_poly.entity_id
_entity_poly.type
_entity_poly.pdbx_seq_one_letter_code
_entity_poly.pdbx_strand_id
1 'polypeptide(L)'
;MRPLHLGLTLLLFFQAGSVVAQGTSRDAPPSGMMAFKQVEFDDVRAGYVTLEWNDILDEAEFESSYLVKDGEGTTYYRGHLPMAFISGLPDGEYRFDVWAVDSEGSILARGSGPAVVRVEHWSLTQAMSLFVIGLVVFLILVGVIVHGAVRGRSPKRFAGDVLR
;
A
#
# COMPACT_ATOMS: atom_id res chain seq x y z
N MET A 1 -18.20 -35.33 40.83
CA MET A 1 -16.93 -35.83 40.27
C MET A 1 -17.09 -36.00 38.77
N ARG A 2 -16.04 -35.56 38.04
CA ARG A 2 -15.79 -35.59 36.58
C ARG A 2 -16.26 -34.39 35.75
N PRO A 3 -15.39 -33.87 34.87
CA PRO A 3 -15.41 -32.48 34.43
C PRO A 3 -15.86 -32.30 32.97
N LEU A 4 -16.51 -31.18 32.71
CA LEU A 4 -16.91 -30.70 31.39
C LEU A 4 -15.67 -30.10 30.69
N HIS A 5 -15.09 -30.82 29.75
CA HIS A 5 -14.06 -30.27 28.85
C HIS A 5 -14.73 -29.42 27.78
N LEU A 6 -14.82 -28.11 28.02
CA LEU A 6 -15.17 -27.13 27.00
C LEU A 6 -13.89 -26.71 26.27
N GLY A 7 -13.60 -27.38 25.16
CA GLY A 7 -12.48 -27.03 24.28
C GLY A 7 -12.78 -25.74 23.52
N LEU A 8 -12.03 -24.68 23.83
CA LEU A 8 -12.00 -23.43 23.06
C LEU A 8 -10.77 -23.46 22.16
N THR A 9 -10.91 -24.07 20.98
CA THR A 9 -9.87 -24.07 19.94
C THR A 9 -10.00 -22.80 19.12
N LEU A 10 -9.23 -21.76 19.46
CA LEU A 10 -9.12 -20.52 18.70
C LEU A 10 -8.15 -20.75 17.53
N LEU A 11 -8.68 -21.14 16.37
CA LEU A 11 -7.95 -21.19 15.10
C LEU A 11 -7.78 -19.77 14.57
N LEU A 12 -6.61 -19.17 14.80
CA LEU A 12 -6.16 -17.97 14.10
C LEU A 12 -5.80 -18.34 12.66
N PHE A 13 -6.77 -18.27 11.75
CA PHE A 13 -6.49 -18.23 10.32
C PHE A 13 -5.93 -16.85 9.96
N PHE A 14 -4.60 -16.75 10.01
CA PHE A 14 -3.85 -15.68 9.37
C PHE A 14 -3.97 -15.88 7.85
N GLN A 15 -4.99 -15.29 7.22
CA GLN A 15 -5.01 -15.20 5.77
C GLN A 15 -4.02 -14.10 5.37
N ALA A 16 -2.80 -14.50 5.01
CA ALA A 16 -1.95 -13.71 4.16
C ALA A 16 -2.67 -13.58 2.81
N GLY A 17 -3.40 -12.47 2.63
CA GLY A 17 -3.97 -12.12 1.33
C GLY A 17 -2.82 -11.89 0.37
N SER A 18 -2.63 -12.81 -0.57
CA SER A 18 -1.75 -12.60 -1.71
C SER A 18 -2.24 -11.34 -2.42
N VAL A 19 -1.41 -10.30 -2.50
CA VAL A 19 -1.65 -9.19 -3.43
C VAL A 19 -1.52 -9.77 -4.83
N VAL A 20 -2.64 -10.21 -5.38
CA VAL A 20 -2.79 -10.50 -6.80
C VAL A 20 -2.90 -9.14 -7.47
N ALA A 21 -1.79 -8.64 -7.99
CA ALA A 21 -1.81 -7.53 -8.95
C ALA A 21 -2.55 -8.04 -10.20
N GLN A 22 -3.84 -7.71 -10.27
CA GLN A 22 -4.75 -8.21 -11.30
C GLN A 22 -4.79 -7.21 -12.46
N GLY A 23 -3.72 -7.17 -13.25
CA GLY A 23 -3.74 -6.52 -14.55
C GLY A 23 -4.31 -7.46 -15.60
N THR A 24 -5.45 -7.11 -16.18
CA THR A 24 -5.96 -7.81 -17.35
C THR A 24 -5.02 -7.53 -18.53
N SER A 25 -4.24 -8.54 -18.94
CA SER A 25 -3.44 -8.52 -20.16
C SER A 25 -4.38 -8.39 -21.37
N ARG A 26 -4.65 -7.17 -21.81
CA ARG A 26 -5.29 -6.90 -23.10
C ARG A 26 -4.20 -6.85 -24.16
N ASP A 27 -4.23 -7.83 -25.06
CA ASP A 27 -3.56 -7.94 -26.35
C ASP A 27 -2.09 -7.47 -26.43
N ALA A 28 -1.19 -8.44 -26.64
CA ALA A 28 0.20 -8.15 -26.96
C ALA A 28 0.29 -7.21 -28.19
N PRO A 29 1.09 -6.13 -28.13
CA PRO A 29 1.22 -5.20 -29.24
C PRO A 29 1.79 -5.89 -30.49
N PRO A 30 1.49 -5.39 -31.70
CA PRO A 30 2.16 -5.85 -32.92
C PRO A 30 3.69 -5.69 -32.79
N SER A 31 4.41 -6.72 -33.23
CA SER A 31 5.86 -6.81 -33.13
C SER A 31 6.57 -5.57 -33.70
N GLY A 32 7.44 -4.95 -32.89
CA GLY A 32 8.17 -3.72 -33.25
C GLY A 32 7.57 -2.43 -32.68
N MET A 33 6.37 -2.47 -32.09
CA MET A 33 5.86 -1.35 -31.30
C MET A 33 6.26 -1.48 -29.83
N MET A 34 6.76 -0.38 -29.26
CA MET A 34 6.95 -0.27 -27.82
C MET A 34 5.58 -0.09 -27.15
N ALA A 35 5.31 -0.83 -26.09
CA ALA A 35 4.12 -0.67 -25.27
C ALA A 35 4.37 -1.14 -23.85
N PHE A 36 3.63 -0.56 -22.91
CA PHE A 36 3.58 -1.09 -21.56
C PHE A 36 2.92 -2.46 -21.54
N LYS A 37 3.43 -3.35 -20.69
CA LYS A 37 2.81 -4.66 -20.41
C LYS A 37 1.48 -4.50 -19.65
N GLN A 38 1.35 -3.41 -18.90
CA GLN A 38 0.14 -3.02 -18.17
C GLN A 38 -0.09 -1.53 -18.37
N VAL A 39 -1.31 -1.17 -18.75
CA VAL A 39 -1.68 0.21 -19.09
C VAL A 39 -2.64 0.83 -18.08
N GLU A 40 -3.17 0.06 -17.15
CA GLU A 40 -4.11 0.51 -16.13
C GLU A 40 -3.69 -0.10 -14.80
N PHE A 41 -3.45 0.78 -13.82
CA PHE A 41 -3.08 0.43 -12.47
C PHE A 41 -4.11 1.03 -11.54
N ASP A 42 -5.12 0.22 -11.24
CA ASP A 42 -6.12 0.56 -10.24
C ASP A 42 -5.57 0.30 -8.84
N ASP A 43 -5.92 1.19 -7.91
CA ASP A 43 -5.74 0.99 -6.47
C ASP A 43 -4.27 0.90 -6.00
N VAL A 44 -3.43 1.84 -6.43
CA VAL A 44 -2.04 1.96 -5.97
C VAL A 44 -1.96 2.63 -4.60
N ARG A 45 -2.42 1.94 -3.55
CA ARG A 45 -2.51 2.50 -2.18
C ARG A 45 -1.18 2.80 -1.50
N ALA A 46 -0.11 2.20 -2.02
CA ALA A 46 1.22 2.32 -1.44
C ALA A 46 2.01 3.53 -1.97
N GLY A 47 1.47 4.27 -2.95
CA GLY A 47 2.14 5.42 -3.55
C GLY A 47 3.38 5.06 -4.39
N TYR A 48 3.48 3.81 -4.86
CA TYR A 48 4.53 3.36 -5.78
C TYR A 48 3.98 2.43 -6.85
N VAL A 49 4.58 2.45 -8.03
CA VAL A 49 4.22 1.61 -9.16
C VAL A 49 5.47 1.11 -9.88
N THR A 50 5.41 -0.12 -10.39
CA THR A 50 6.40 -0.63 -11.34
C THR A 50 5.79 -0.63 -12.73
N LEU A 51 6.37 0.14 -13.64
CA LEU A 51 6.01 0.15 -15.05
C LEU A 51 6.96 -0.78 -15.78
N GLU A 52 6.43 -1.62 -16.67
CA GLU A 52 7.22 -2.51 -17.51
C GLU A 52 6.75 -2.40 -18.95
N TRP A 53 7.67 -2.50 -19.90
CA TRP A 53 7.38 -2.50 -21.33
C TRP A 53 8.14 -3.63 -22.04
N ASN A 54 7.83 -3.86 -23.31
CA ASN A 54 8.63 -4.75 -24.13
C ASN A 54 9.95 -4.09 -24.51
N ASP A 55 11.03 -4.86 -24.41
CA ASP A 55 12.36 -4.41 -24.82
C ASP A 55 12.42 -4.32 -26.35
N ILE A 56 12.93 -3.21 -26.85
CA ILE A 56 13.14 -2.94 -28.27
C ILE A 56 14.56 -2.45 -28.58
N LEU A 57 15.36 -2.18 -27.55
CA LEU A 57 16.74 -1.76 -27.73
C LEU A 57 17.57 -3.02 -27.99
N ASP A 58 18.43 -2.95 -28.99
CA ASP A 58 19.37 -4.02 -29.25
C ASP A 58 20.50 -3.93 -28.22
N GLU A 59 20.93 -5.07 -27.66
CA GLU A 59 22.01 -5.11 -26.65
C GLU A 59 23.33 -4.54 -27.20
N ALA A 60 23.47 -4.47 -28.53
CA ALA A 60 24.61 -3.88 -29.22
C ALA A 60 24.65 -2.34 -29.16
N GLU A 61 23.53 -1.67 -28.90
CA GLU A 61 23.42 -0.21 -28.80
C GLU A 61 23.49 0.26 -27.33
N PHE A 62 24.67 0.10 -26.72
CA PHE A 62 24.92 0.46 -25.31
C PHE A 62 24.65 1.94 -24.95
N GLU A 63 24.47 2.79 -25.95
CA GLU A 63 24.26 4.22 -25.80
C GLU A 63 22.78 4.64 -25.80
N SER A 64 21.88 3.74 -26.22
CA SER A 64 20.44 3.99 -26.24
C SER A 64 19.82 3.77 -24.86
N SER A 65 18.78 4.53 -24.51
CA SER A 65 18.11 4.41 -23.20
C SER A 65 16.61 4.65 -23.29
N TYR A 66 15.89 4.17 -22.29
CA TYR A 66 14.48 4.45 -22.09
C TYR A 66 14.27 5.70 -21.24
N LEU A 67 13.22 6.45 -21.55
CA LEU A 67 12.69 7.54 -20.75
C LEU A 67 11.25 7.24 -20.37
N VAL A 68 10.90 7.47 -19.11
CA VAL A 68 9.49 7.54 -18.68
C VAL A 68 9.20 8.95 -18.22
N LYS A 69 8.12 9.53 -18.73
CA LYS A 69 7.67 10.88 -18.38
C LYS A 69 6.17 10.92 -18.16
N ASP A 70 5.71 11.91 -17.41
CA ASP A 70 4.28 12.20 -17.26
C ASP A 70 3.76 13.09 -18.42
N GLY A 71 2.46 13.40 -18.36
CA GLY A 71 1.81 14.33 -19.29
C GLY A 71 2.29 15.79 -19.22
N GLU A 72 3.02 16.17 -18.16
CA GLU A 72 3.64 17.50 -18.01
C GLU A 72 5.08 17.54 -18.54
N GLY A 73 5.64 16.38 -18.90
CA GLY A 73 7.00 16.22 -19.41
C GLY A 73 8.05 15.98 -18.33
N THR A 74 7.65 15.82 -17.06
CA THR A 74 8.52 15.47 -15.95
C THR A 74 9.09 14.07 -16.17
N THR A 75 10.41 13.93 -16.13
CA THR A 75 11.07 12.63 -16.32
C THR A 75 11.20 11.89 -15.00
N TYR A 76 10.58 10.71 -14.90
CA TYR A 76 10.60 9.86 -13.72
C TYR A 76 11.65 8.76 -13.80
N TYR A 77 12.01 8.35 -15.01
CA TYR A 77 13.01 7.32 -15.24
C TYR A 77 13.84 7.61 -16.48
N ARG A 78 15.14 7.32 -16.38
CA ARG A 78 16.07 7.22 -17.49
C ARG A 78 17.00 6.04 -17.25
N GLY A 79 17.08 5.10 -18.19
CA GLY A 79 17.98 3.96 -18.09
C GLY A 79 17.73 2.90 -19.15
N HIS A 80 18.54 1.85 -19.16
CA HIS A 80 18.54 0.83 -20.21
C HIS A 80 17.58 -0.33 -19.95
N LEU A 81 17.04 -0.46 -18.73
CA LEU A 81 16.17 -1.58 -18.40
C LEU A 81 14.74 -1.28 -18.88
N PRO A 82 14.01 -2.29 -19.39
CA PRO A 82 12.62 -2.14 -19.83
C PRO A 82 11.63 -2.10 -18.64
N MET A 83 12.04 -1.49 -17.55
CA MET A 83 11.25 -1.33 -16.33
C MET A 83 11.62 -0.05 -15.58
N ALA A 84 10.62 0.58 -14.95
CA ALA A 84 10.80 1.73 -14.07
C ALA A 84 10.02 1.52 -12.78
N PHE A 85 10.70 1.71 -11.64
CA PHE A 85 10.06 1.79 -10.34
C PHE A 85 9.88 3.26 -9.94
N ILE A 86 8.64 3.70 -9.81
CA ILE A 86 8.27 5.07 -9.47
C ILE A 86 7.64 5.06 -8.08
N SER A 87 8.12 5.88 -7.16
CA SER A 87 7.64 5.93 -5.77
C SER A 87 7.40 7.36 -5.30
N GLY A 88 6.64 7.49 -4.20
CA GLY A 88 6.32 8.78 -3.61
C GLY A 88 5.27 9.56 -4.40
N LEU A 89 4.44 8.87 -5.20
CA LEU A 89 3.34 9.50 -5.91
C LEU A 89 2.26 9.92 -4.91
N PRO A 90 1.84 11.19 -4.84
CA PRO A 90 0.68 11.60 -4.04
C PRO A 90 -0.65 11.10 -4.65
N ASP A 91 -1.75 11.26 -3.91
CA ASP A 91 -3.09 10.94 -4.40
C ASP A 91 -3.38 11.64 -5.73
N GLY A 92 -3.89 10.89 -6.70
CA GLY A 92 -4.20 11.42 -8.03
C GLY A 92 -4.17 10.38 -9.14
N GLU A 93 -4.42 10.85 -10.36
CA GLU A 93 -4.31 10.08 -11.59
C GLU A 93 -3.09 10.55 -12.39
N TYR A 94 -2.21 9.62 -12.72
CA TYR A 94 -0.98 9.87 -13.48
C TYR A 94 -1.05 9.17 -14.82
N ARG A 95 -0.52 9.81 -15.85
CA ARG A 95 -0.39 9.24 -17.20
C ARG A 95 1.08 9.22 -17.57
N PHE A 96 1.66 8.03 -17.65
CA PHE A 96 3.06 7.85 -18.00
C PHE A 96 3.20 7.39 -19.44
N ASP A 97 4.06 8.06 -20.18
CA ASP A 97 4.49 7.67 -21.51
C ASP A 97 5.93 7.14 -21.43
N VAL A 98 6.28 6.25 -22.36
CA VAL A 98 7.64 5.70 -22.49
C VAL A 98 8.22 6.03 -23.87
N TRP A 99 9.52 6.31 -23.92
CA TRP A 99 10.28 6.56 -25.13
C TRP A 99 11.59 5.79 -25.10
N ALA A 100 12.05 5.34 -26.27
CA ALA A 100 13.45 4.98 -26.48
C ALA A 100 14.16 6.17 -27.15
N VAL A 101 15.35 6.49 -26.67
CA VAL A 101 16.21 7.55 -27.20
C VAL A 101 17.63 7.05 -27.42
N ASP A 102 18.34 7.62 -28.39
CA ASP A 102 19.78 7.39 -28.60
C ASP A 102 20.66 8.22 -27.65
N SER A 103 21.98 8.16 -27.80
CA SER A 103 22.93 8.96 -27.01
C SER A 103 22.81 10.47 -27.20
N GLU A 104 22.34 10.91 -28.37
CA GLU A 104 22.13 12.32 -28.69
C GLU A 104 20.77 12.82 -28.17
N GLY A 105 19.91 11.92 -27.68
CA GLY A 105 18.58 12.21 -27.19
C GLY A 105 17.51 12.24 -28.28
N SER A 106 17.83 11.79 -29.49
CA SER A 106 16.87 11.62 -30.58
C SER A 106 15.93 10.47 -30.26
N ILE A 107 14.66 10.62 -30.63
CA ILE A 107 13.63 9.62 -30.34
C ILE A 107 13.75 8.47 -31.35
N LEU A 108 14.08 7.28 -30.85
CA LEU A 108 14.12 6.04 -31.62
C LEU A 108 12.71 5.43 -31.74
N ALA A 109 11.96 5.45 -30.64
CA ALA A 109 10.58 4.98 -30.60
C ALA A 109 9.79 5.65 -29.47
N ARG A 110 8.46 5.67 -29.63
CA ARG A 110 7.51 6.07 -28.60
C ARG A 110 6.56 4.91 -28.29
N GLY A 111 6.18 4.78 -27.03
CA GLY A 111 5.13 3.87 -26.60
C GLY A 111 3.81 4.10 -27.35
N SER A 112 3.10 3.02 -27.63
CA SER A 112 1.80 3.02 -28.34
C SER A 112 0.69 3.76 -27.58
N GLY A 113 0.82 3.91 -26.26
CA GLY A 113 -0.10 4.69 -25.43
C GLY A 113 0.40 4.82 -23.99
N PRO A 114 -0.23 5.70 -23.20
CA PRO A 114 0.17 5.95 -21.83
C PRO A 114 -0.31 4.83 -20.89
N ALA A 115 0.48 4.55 -19.85
CA ALA A 115 0.03 3.84 -18.67
C ALA A 115 -0.67 4.81 -17.71
N VAL A 116 -1.90 4.50 -17.33
CA VAL A 116 -2.71 5.28 -16.38
C VAL A 116 -2.60 4.65 -15.00
N VAL A 117 -2.18 5.43 -14.02
CA VAL A 117 -1.97 5.00 -12.64
C VAL A 117 -2.84 5.84 -11.71
N ARG A 118 -3.73 5.19 -10.97
CA ARG A 118 -4.55 5.86 -9.95
C ARG A 118 -4.03 5.53 -8.56
N VAL A 119 -3.61 6.58 -7.84
CA VAL A 119 -3.08 6.50 -6.48
C VAL A 119 -4.15 7.02 -5.52
N GLU A 120 -4.56 6.16 -4.59
CA GLU A 120 -5.49 6.48 -3.51
C GLU A 120 -4.93 5.94 -2.18
N HIS A 121 -4.34 6.82 -1.37
CA HIS A 121 -3.83 6.45 -0.06
C HIS A 121 -4.96 6.18 0.91
N TRP A 122 -4.64 5.38 1.93
CA TRP A 122 -5.56 5.10 3.03
C TRP A 122 -6.03 6.40 3.70
N SER A 123 -7.34 6.48 3.92
CA SER A 123 -7.94 7.64 4.58
C SER A 123 -7.35 7.83 5.99
N LEU A 124 -6.59 8.92 6.16
CA LEU A 124 -6.09 9.35 7.46
C LEU A 124 -7.27 9.58 8.43
N THR A 125 -8.38 10.11 7.93
CA THR A 125 -9.59 10.37 8.70
C THR A 125 -10.19 9.09 9.28
N GLN A 126 -10.20 8.00 8.50
CA GLN A 126 -10.67 6.70 8.99
C GLN A 126 -9.77 6.17 10.12
N ALA A 127 -8.45 6.24 9.95
CA ALA A 127 -7.50 5.83 10.98
C ALA A 127 -7.65 6.65 12.27
N MET A 128 -7.78 7.98 12.14
CA MET A 128 -8.01 8.89 13.27
C MET A 128 -9.34 8.61 13.97
N SER A 129 -10.39 8.29 13.22
CA SER A 129 -11.70 7.95 13.79
C SER A 129 -11.63 6.67 14.63
N LEU A 130 -10.98 5.63 14.10
CA LEU A 130 -10.78 4.37 14.81
C LEU A 130 -9.91 4.56 16.07
N PHE A 131 -8.87 5.38 15.97
CA PHE A 131 -8.04 5.74 17.12
C PHE A 131 -8.84 6.44 18.22
N VAL A 132 -9.67 7.43 17.87
CA VAL A 132 -10.51 8.16 18.84
C VAL A 132 -11.53 7.23 19.49
N ILE A 133 -12.17 6.35 18.72
CA ILE A 133 -13.11 5.35 19.26
C ILE A 133 -12.39 4.44 20.25
N GLY A 134 -11.21 3.91 19.88
CA GLY A 134 -10.39 3.09 20.77
C GLY A 134 -10.00 3.82 22.05
N LEU A 135 -9.61 5.09 21.95
CA LEU A 135 -9.27 5.93 23.09
C LEU A 135 -10.45 6.12 24.05
N VAL A 136 -11.65 6.38 23.54
CA VAL A 136 -12.85 6.53 24.37
C VAL A 136 -13.15 5.24 25.14
N VAL A 137 -13.13 4.09 24.46
CA VAL A 137 -13.36 2.78 25.10
C VAL A 137 -12.31 2.50 26.17
N PHE A 138 -11.03 2.81 25.88
CA PHE A 138 -9.94 2.66 26.83
C PHE A 138 -10.15 3.53 28.10
N LEU A 139 -10.53 4.80 27.93
CA LEU A 139 -10.81 5.69 29.05
C LEU A 139 -12.00 5.23 29.89
N ILE A 140 -13.05 4.69 29.27
CA ILE A 140 -14.19 4.10 29.98
C ILE A 140 -13.74 2.93 30.86
N LEU A 141 -12.92 2.02 30.30
CA LEU A 141 -12.42 0.86 31.04
C LEU A 141 -11.56 1.27 32.24
N VAL A 142 -10.63 2.21 32.03
CA VAL A 142 -9.81 2.77 33.11
C VAL A 142 -10.69 3.41 34.19
N GLY A 143 -11.70 4.19 33.79
CA GLY A 143 -12.66 4.80 34.69
C GLY A 143 -13.38 3.78 35.58
N VAL A 144 -13.85 2.67 35.00
CA VAL A 144 -14.50 1.57 35.73
C VAL A 144 -13.55 0.94 36.76
N ILE A 145 -12.29 0.68 36.36
CA ILE A 145 -11.29 0.07 37.24
C ILE A 145 -10.96 1.00 38.42
N VAL A 146 -10.68 2.28 38.14
CA VAL A 146 -10.34 3.27 39.16
C VAL A 146 -11.51 3.45 40.12
N HIS A 147 -12.72 3.58 39.60
CA HIS A 147 -13.93 3.73 40.41
C HIS A 147 -14.18 2.51 41.31
N GLY A 148 -14.00 1.31 40.77
CA GLY A 148 -14.04 0.06 41.53
C GLY A 148 -12.99 0.02 42.64
N ALA A 149 -11.75 0.40 42.34
CA ALA A 149 -10.64 0.41 43.29
C ALA A 149 -10.79 1.45 44.40
N VAL A 150 -11.43 2.59 44.13
CA VAL A 150 -11.71 3.62 45.14
C VAL A 150 -12.86 3.18 46.04
N ARG A 151 -13.96 2.64 45.50
CA ARG A 151 -15.11 2.19 46.31
C ARG A 151 -14.85 0.91 47.10
N GLY A 152 -13.97 0.03 46.62
CA GLY A 152 -13.55 -1.18 47.32
C GLY A 152 -12.70 -0.93 48.57
N ARG A 153 -12.13 0.27 48.73
CA ARG A 153 -11.45 0.72 49.95
C ARG A 153 -12.45 1.32 50.95
N SER A 154 -13.44 0.53 51.37
CA SER A 154 -14.15 0.83 52.62
C SER A 154 -13.27 0.32 53.76
N PRO A 155 -12.68 1.18 54.62
CA PRO A 155 -11.94 0.71 55.77
C PRO A 155 -12.92 -0.06 56.65
N LYS A 156 -12.73 -1.38 56.77
CA LYS A 156 -13.36 -2.14 57.85
C LYS A 156 -12.84 -1.50 59.13
N ARG A 157 -13.67 -0.64 59.75
CA ARG A 157 -13.45 -0.10 61.09
C ARG A 157 -13.39 -1.33 61.99
N PHE A 158 -12.17 -1.79 62.26
CA PHE A 158 -11.89 -2.74 63.33
C PHE A 158 -12.28 -1.99 64.61
N ALA A 159 -13.55 -2.10 64.98
CA ALA A 159 -14.03 -1.75 66.29
C ALA A 159 -13.27 -2.68 67.23
N GLY A 160 -12.26 -2.12 67.88
CA GLY A 160 -11.62 -2.76 69.00
C GLY A 160 -12.65 -2.86 70.10
N ASP A 161 -13.23 -4.05 70.26
CA ASP A 161 -13.69 -4.51 71.57
C ASP A 161 -12.43 -5.00 72.32
N VAL A 162 -11.61 -4.03 72.69
CA VAL A 162 -10.83 -4.11 73.92
C VAL A 162 -11.71 -3.46 74.95
N LEU A 163 -12.40 -4.24 75.78
CA LEU A 163 -12.62 -3.97 77.20
C LEU A 163 -13.49 -5.09 77.82
N ARG A 164 -12.86 -5.76 78.80
CA ARG A 164 -13.38 -6.60 79.89
C ARG A 164 -13.48 -8.10 79.66
#